data_AF-A0A356ILF6-F1
#
_entry.id   AF-A0A356ILF6-F1
#
_cell.length_a   1.000
_cell.length_b   1.000
_cell.length_c   1.000
_cell.angle_alpha   90.00
_cell.angle_beta   90.00
_cell.angle_gamma   90.00
#
_symmetry.space_group_name_H-M   'P 1'
#
loop_
_entity.id
_entity.type
_entity.pdbx_description
1 polymer ?
#
loop_
_entity_poly.entity_id
_entity_poly.type
_entity_poly.pdbx_seq_one_letter_code
_entity_poly.pdbx_strand_id
1 'polypeptide(L)'
;MGMSISWPPPGSLYEVVNMKNLSLLDDLFLWLERRHQPMHVAGLLIFEYPKGAPSHFVSDLAQQMRDCTAPTYPFDQRLVERWRGNCWDHDSAFDINHHFRHVALP
;
A
#
# COMPACT_ATOMS: atom_id res chain seq x y z
N MET A 1 7.08 -24.45 -1.35
CA MET A 1 6.67 -23.77 -2.59
C MET A 1 6.99 -22.30 -2.41
N GLY A 2 8.21 -21.88 -2.81
CA GLY A 2 8.72 -20.54 -2.51
C GLY A 2 8.28 -19.57 -3.60
N MET A 3 7.48 -18.57 -3.23
CA MET A 3 7.20 -17.44 -4.11
C MET A 3 8.42 -16.53 -4.12
N SER A 4 9.20 -16.57 -5.20
CA SER A 4 10.28 -15.60 -5.44
C SER A 4 9.67 -14.25 -5.83
N ILE A 5 9.75 -13.27 -4.93
CA ILE A 5 9.43 -11.89 -5.26
C ILE A 5 10.66 -11.31 -5.95
N SER A 6 10.71 -11.37 -7.28
CA SER A 6 11.74 -10.70 -8.08
C SER A 6 11.33 -9.25 -8.31
N TRP A 7 12.16 -8.31 -7.85
CA TRP A 7 11.96 -6.89 -8.12
C TRP A 7 12.51 -6.54 -9.52
N PRO A 8 11.75 -5.85 -10.39
CA PRO A 8 12.31 -5.36 -11.65
C PRO A 8 13.29 -4.19 -11.39
N PRO A 9 14.37 -4.07 -12.18
CA PRO A 9 15.32 -2.98 -12.04
C PRO A 9 14.69 -1.63 -12.46
N PRO A 10 15.04 -0.52 -11.79
CA PRO A 10 14.50 0.79 -12.13
C PRO A 10 15.06 1.27 -13.49
N GLY A 11 14.18 1.56 -14.45
CA GLY A 11 14.54 2.21 -15.72
C GLY A 11 14.19 1.48 -17.03
N SER A 12 13.41 0.38 -17.00
CA SER A 12 12.91 -0.23 -18.24
C SER A 12 11.72 0.56 -18.79
N LEU A 13 11.96 1.38 -19.83
CA LEU A 13 10.93 2.13 -20.57
C LEU A 13 10.02 1.25 -21.45
N TYR A 14 9.73 0.01 -21.02
CA TYR A 14 8.92 -0.97 -21.74
C TYR A 14 8.01 -1.77 -20.80
N GLU A 15 7.58 -1.20 -19.68
CA GLU A 15 6.41 -1.72 -18.98
C GLU A 15 5.17 -1.13 -19.67
N VAL A 16 4.83 -1.72 -20.82
CA VAL A 16 3.44 -1.73 -21.28
C VAL A 16 2.61 -2.02 -20.04
N VAL A 17 1.67 -1.14 -19.70
CA VAL A 17 0.71 -1.27 -18.60
C VAL A 17 0.16 -2.69 -18.59
N ASN A 18 0.84 -3.60 -17.90
CA ASN A 18 0.47 -4.99 -17.89
C ASN A 18 -0.45 -5.12 -16.69
N MET A 19 -1.71 -4.76 -16.92
CA MET A 19 -2.77 -4.91 -15.94
C MET A 19 -2.71 -6.35 -15.42
N LYS A 20 -2.26 -6.50 -14.19
CA LYS A 20 -2.04 -7.82 -13.62
C LYS A 20 -3.35 -8.29 -13.02
N ASN A 21 -3.91 -9.36 -13.57
CA ASN A 21 -5.08 -10.00 -12.97
C ASN A 21 -4.78 -10.38 -11.52
N LEU A 22 -5.77 -10.21 -10.64
CA LEU A 22 -5.70 -10.73 -9.28
C LEU A 22 -5.60 -12.25 -9.31
N SER A 23 -4.97 -12.82 -8.29
CA SER A 23 -5.02 -14.26 -8.12
C SER A 23 -6.43 -14.70 -7.74
N LEU A 24 -6.78 -15.96 -8.06
CA LEU A 24 -8.08 -16.52 -7.69
C LEU A 24 -8.34 -16.46 -6.17
N LEU A 25 -7.29 -16.60 -5.36
CA LEU A 25 -7.42 -16.49 -3.91
C LEU A 25 -7.72 -15.05 -3.49
N ASP A 26 -7.01 -14.06 -4.04
CA ASP A 26 -7.26 -12.65 -3.71
C ASP A 26 -8.69 -12.22 -4.11
N ASP A 27 -9.16 -12.65 -5.28
CA ASP A 27 -10.55 -12.43 -5.71
C ASP A 27 -11.56 -13.08 -4.76
N LEU A 28 -11.27 -14.27 -4.25
CA LEU A 28 -12.13 -14.94 -3.26
C LEU A 28 -12.18 -14.15 -1.94
N PHE A 29 -11.06 -13.57 -1.48
CA PHE A 29 -11.03 -12.71 -0.30
C PHE A 29 -11.93 -11.48 -0.48
N LEU A 30 -11.84 -10.81 -1.64
CA LEU A 30 -12.70 -9.66 -1.95
C LEU A 30 -14.18 -10.06 -2.05
N TRP A 31 -14.50 -11.22 -2.63
CA TRP A 31 -15.88 -11.69 -2.75
C TRP A 31 -16.51 -12.08 -1.42
N LEU A 32 -15.72 -12.62 -0.49
CA LEU A 32 -16.16 -12.99 0.85
C LEU A 32 -16.26 -11.81 1.81
N GLU A 33 -15.62 -10.67 1.51
CA GLU A 33 -15.66 -9.49 2.36
C GLU A 33 -17.10 -8.96 2.52
N ARG A 34 -17.50 -8.73 3.77
CA ARG A 34 -18.78 -8.14 4.14
C ARG A 34 -18.54 -7.03 5.15
N ARG A 35 -19.51 -6.12 5.29
CA ARG A 35 -19.43 -5.04 6.29
C ARG A 35 -19.20 -5.53 7.73
N HIS A 36 -19.67 -6.72 8.07
CA HIS A 36 -19.45 -7.35 9.39
C HIS A 36 -18.31 -8.37 9.42
N GLN A 37 -17.72 -8.69 8.27
CA GLN A 37 -16.60 -9.62 8.11
C GLN A 37 -15.55 -8.95 7.20
N PRO A 38 -14.80 -7.98 7.74
CA PRO A 38 -13.68 -7.40 7.02
C PRO A 38 -12.61 -8.46 6.76
N MET A 39 -12.00 -8.43 5.57
CA MET A 39 -10.95 -9.35 5.18
C MET A 39 -9.55 -8.70 5.21
N HIS A 40 -9.42 -7.54 5.87
CA HIS A 40 -8.14 -6.87 6.09
C HIS A 40 -7.44 -7.36 7.35
N VAL A 41 -6.10 -7.31 7.34
CA VAL A 41 -5.24 -7.60 8.49
C VAL A 41 -4.65 -6.29 9.00
N ALA A 42 -4.53 -6.14 10.31
CA ALA A 42 -3.88 -5.00 10.96
C ALA A 42 -2.77 -5.47 11.90
N GLY A 43 -1.72 -4.65 12.03
CA GLY A 43 -0.63 -4.86 12.99
C GLY A 43 -0.54 -3.71 13.98
N LEU A 44 -0.41 -4.03 15.26
CA LEU A 44 -0.03 -3.06 16.29
C LEU A 44 1.48 -3.13 16.49
N LEU A 45 2.18 -2.05 16.12
CA LEU A 45 3.62 -1.94 16.30
C LEU A 45 3.91 -0.95 17.43
N ILE A 46 4.69 -1.40 18.42
CA ILE A 46 5.13 -0.59 19.56
C ILE A 46 6.61 -0.31 19.38
N PHE A 47 6.99 0.96 19.44
CA PHE A 47 8.36 1.42 19.23
C PHE A 47 8.87 2.22 20.43
N GLU A 48 10.19 2.29 20.55
CA GLU A 48 10.88 3.19 21.46
C GLU A 48 11.52 4.34 20.68
N TYR A 49 11.69 5.48 21.35
CA TYR A 49 12.39 6.61 20.74
C TYR A 49 13.88 6.28 20.56
N PRO A 50 14.50 6.72 19.43
CA PRO A 50 15.94 6.71 19.30
C PRO A 50 16.64 7.49 20.42
N LYS A 51 17.85 7.09 20.81
CA LYS A 51 18.64 7.81 21.82
C LYS A 51 18.90 9.25 21.37
N GLY A 52 18.55 10.22 22.22
CA GLY A 52 18.75 11.64 21.92
C GLY A 52 17.75 12.22 20.91
N ALA A 53 16.65 11.53 20.63
CA ALA A 53 15.61 12.04 19.75
C ALA A 53 15.01 13.36 20.30
N PRO A 54 14.76 14.35 19.42
CA PRO A 54 14.12 15.59 19.82
C PRO A 54 12.66 15.36 20.24
N SER A 55 12.09 16.29 21.00
CA SER A 55 10.69 16.22 21.45
C SER A 55 9.67 16.19 20.31
N HIS A 56 10.03 16.70 19.13
CA HIS A 56 9.18 16.76 17.94
C HIS A 56 9.40 15.58 16.97
N PHE A 57 10.21 14.59 17.34
CA PHE A 57 10.60 13.47 16.46
C PHE A 57 9.43 12.76 15.76
N VAL A 58 8.35 12.45 16.49
CA VAL A 58 7.18 11.77 15.89
C VAL A 58 6.43 12.69 14.92
N SER A 59 6.36 13.99 15.20
CA SER A 59 5.70 14.95 14.31
C SER A 59 6.49 15.12 13.01
N ASP A 60 7.82 15.18 13.10
CA ASP A 60 8.70 15.21 11.94
C ASP A 60 8.61 13.94 11.12
N LEU A 61 8.66 12.77 11.77
CA LEU A 61 8.51 11.48 11.11
C LEU A 61 7.15 11.39 10.39
N ALA A 62 6.08 11.81 11.05
CA ALA A 62 4.76 11.86 10.42
C ALA A 62 4.71 12.83 9.24
N GLN A 63 5.46 13.94 9.28
CA GLN A 63 5.56 14.86 8.16
C GLN A 63 6.34 14.23 7.00
N GLN A 64 7.48 13.59 7.28
CA GLN A 64 8.26 12.86 6.28
C GLN A 64 7.43 11.80 5.58
N MET A 65 6.59 11.05 6.32
CA MET A 65 5.68 10.06 5.73
C MET A 65 4.60 10.70 4.86
N ARG A 66 4.09 11.89 5.21
CA ARG A 66 3.15 12.65 4.36
C ARG A 66 3.78 13.17 3.08
N ASP A 67 5.07 13.49 3.11
CA ASP A 67 5.78 14.03 1.93
C ASP A 67 6.11 12.93 0.89
N CYS A 68 5.93 11.66 1.24
CA CYS A 68 6.09 10.51 0.33
C CYS A 68 4.92 10.38 -0.67
N THR A 69 4.82 11.29 -1.64
CA THR A 69 3.72 11.33 -2.62
C THR A 69 3.98 10.52 -3.90
N ALA A 70 5.14 9.90 -4.04
CA ALA A 70 5.52 9.08 -5.19
C ALA A 70 5.60 7.61 -4.77
N PRO A 71 4.49 6.86 -4.83
CA PRO A 71 4.52 5.44 -4.49
C PRO A 71 5.32 4.68 -5.55
N THR A 72 5.89 3.55 -5.15
CA THR A 72 6.56 2.62 -6.04
C THR A 72 5.81 1.31 -6.06
N TYR A 73 5.96 0.53 -7.14
CA TYR A 73 5.47 -0.84 -7.21
C TYR A 73 5.79 -1.60 -5.92
N PRO A 74 4.90 -2.46 -5.38
CA PRO A 74 3.52 -2.71 -5.82
C PRO A 74 2.48 -1.73 -5.26
N PHE A 75 2.91 -0.68 -4.55
CA PHE A 75 2.01 0.25 -3.84
C PHE A 75 1.50 1.42 -4.71
N ASP A 76 1.95 1.50 -5.96
CA ASP A 76 1.49 2.45 -6.96
C ASP A 76 0.30 1.90 -7.78
N GLN A 77 -0.39 0.88 -7.26
CA GLN A 77 -1.46 0.16 -7.95
C GLN A 77 -2.80 0.31 -7.23
N ARG A 78 -3.87 0.39 -8.01
CA ARG A 78 -5.27 0.37 -7.53
C ARG A 78 -6.03 -0.82 -8.10
N LEU A 79 -7.02 -1.29 -7.35
CA LEU A 79 -7.91 -2.36 -7.79
C LEU A 79 -8.91 -1.84 -8.81
N VAL A 80 -9.05 -2.53 -9.95
CA VAL A 80 -10.06 -2.26 -10.96
C VAL A 80 -10.95 -3.48 -11.12
N GLU A 81 -12.24 -3.30 -10.85
CA GLU A 81 -13.24 -4.35 -11.00
C GLU A 81 -13.59 -4.56 -12.48
N ARG A 82 -13.59 -5.82 -12.92
CA ARG A 82 -14.00 -6.19 -14.28
C ARG A 82 -14.81 -7.48 -14.26
N TRP A 83 -15.63 -7.66 -15.30
CA TRP A 83 -16.50 -8.82 -15.43
C TRP A 83 -15.77 -10.17 -15.55
N ARG A 84 -14.48 -10.17 -15.97
CA ARG A 84 -13.63 -11.38 -16.07
C ARG A 84 -12.73 -11.62 -14.86
N GLY A 85 -12.91 -10.86 -13.78
CA GLY A 85 -12.02 -10.87 -12.61
C GLY A 85 -11.32 -9.52 -12.44
N ASN A 86 -10.92 -9.23 -11.20
CA ASN A 86 -10.33 -7.94 -10.88
C ASN A 86 -8.87 -7.87 -11.36
N CYS A 87 -8.38 -6.67 -11.61
CA CYS A 87 -6.98 -6.45 -11.98
C CYS A 87 -6.36 -5.28 -11.24
N TRP A 88 -5.05 -5.31 -11.08
CA TRP A 88 -4.24 -4.18 -10.67
C TRP A 88 -3.98 -3.28 -11.86
N ASP A 89 -4.19 -1.98 -11.67
CA ASP A 89 -3.90 -0.93 -12.63
C ASP A 89 -3.07 0.17 -11.94
N HIS A 90 -2.28 0.92 -12.70
CA HIS A 90 -1.47 1.98 -12.12
C HIS A 90 -2.37 3.11 -11.57
N ASP A 91 -2.04 3.63 -10.40
CA ASP A 91 -2.75 4.75 -9.79
C ASP A 91 -2.11 6.09 -10.19
N SER A 92 -2.66 6.72 -11.23
CA SER A 92 -2.25 8.05 -11.68
C SER A 92 -2.60 9.19 -10.72
N ALA A 93 -3.44 8.94 -9.73
CA ALA A 93 -3.98 9.95 -8.82
C ALA A 93 -3.78 9.58 -7.35
N PHE A 94 -2.61 9.03 -7.04
CA PHE A 94 -2.25 8.62 -5.69
C PHE A 94 -2.39 9.75 -4.66
N ASP A 95 -3.13 9.51 -3.59
CA ASP A 95 -3.31 10.42 -2.46
C ASP A 95 -2.77 9.80 -1.17
N ILE A 96 -1.60 10.27 -0.74
CA ILE A 96 -0.96 9.83 0.51
C ILE A 96 -1.85 10.03 1.75
N ASN A 97 -2.75 11.03 1.75
CA ASN A 97 -3.64 11.30 2.89
C ASN A 97 -4.71 10.21 3.06
N HIS A 98 -4.98 9.44 2.01
CA HIS A 98 -5.83 8.25 2.10
C HIS A 98 -5.10 7.10 2.82
N HIS A 99 -3.80 6.95 2.58
CA HIS A 99 -2.98 5.82 3.06
C HIS A 99 -2.30 6.06 4.42
N PHE A 100 -2.05 7.33 4.76
CA PHE A 100 -1.37 7.70 6.00
C PHE A 100 -2.19 8.72 6.78
N ARG A 101 -2.50 8.37 8.04
CA ARG A 101 -3.18 9.26 8.99
C ARG A 101 -2.40 9.28 10.30
N HIS A 102 -1.94 10.46 10.68
CA HIS A 102 -1.35 10.69 11.99
C HIS A 102 -2.43 11.21 12.94
N VAL A 103 -2.71 10.46 14.01
CA VAL A 103 -3.65 10.85 15.06
C VAL A 103 -2.87 10.95 16.36
N ALA A 104 -2.82 12.15 16.92
CA ALA A 104 -2.22 12.43 18.21
C ALA A 104 -3.28 13.11 19.10
N LEU A 105 -3.20 12.86 20.41
CA LEU A 105 -3.96 13.63 21.38
C LEU A 105 -3.33 15.03 21.53
N PRO A 106 -4.12 16.08 21.86
CA PRO A 106 -3.59 17.43 22.13
C PRO A 106 -2.55 17.45 23.25
#